data_AF-A0A670ZE09-F1
#
_entry.id   AF-A0A670ZE09-F1
#
_cell.length_a   1.000
_cell.length_b   1.000
_cell.length_c   1.000
_cell.angle_alpha   90.00
_cell.angle_beta   90.00
_cell.angle_gamma   90.00
#
_symmetry.space_group_name_H-M   'P 1'
#
loop_
_entity.id
_entity.type
_entity.pdbx_description
1 polymer ?
#
loop_
_entity_poly.entity_id
_entity_poly.type
_entity_poly.pdbx_seq_one_letter_code
_entity_poly.pdbx_strand_id
1 'polypeptide(L)'
;MLRRGGTRSSARETLGGLLRGQLANYEKNVNRAIHKYNAYRKAASVISKYPNKIKSGSEAKKLDGVGTKIAEKIDEFLSTGKLRKIEKIRQDDTSSSINLLTRVSDLRKNENKLNHHQRIGLKYFKDFEKRIPRKEMLEMQDVVLSEVKKVDPAYIATGLSPFLILCAVFIL
;
A
#
# COMPACT_ATOMS: atom_id res chain seq x y z
N MET A 1 13.98 -15.89 13.66
CA MET A 1 12.88 -15.40 12.78
C MET A 1 12.36 -14.06 13.31
N LEU A 2 12.68 -12.94 12.67
CA LEU A 2 12.29 -11.61 13.14
C LEU A 2 10.79 -11.33 12.88
N ARG A 3 10.04 -11.13 13.97
CA ARG A 3 8.61 -10.78 13.98
C ARG A 3 8.36 -9.51 13.17
N ARG A 4 7.58 -9.60 12.08
CA ARG A 4 6.91 -8.45 11.45
C ARG A 4 5.63 -8.10 12.21
N GLY A 5 5.77 -7.76 13.49
CA GLY A 5 4.70 -7.22 14.32
C GLY A 5 4.87 -5.70 14.45
N GLY A 6 4.71 -4.96 13.36
CA GLY A 6 4.66 -3.50 13.40
C GLY A 6 3.22 -3.04 13.57
N THR A 7 2.89 -2.46 14.72
CA THR A 7 1.61 -1.78 14.96
C THR A 7 1.37 -0.74 13.87
N ARG A 8 0.22 -0.80 13.18
CA ARG A 8 -0.15 0.13 12.09
C ARG A 8 -0.14 1.62 12.53
N SER A 9 -0.23 1.90 13.84
CA SER A 9 -0.20 3.25 14.40
C SER A 9 1.20 3.88 14.35
N SER A 10 2.26 3.20 14.79
CA SER A 10 3.61 3.77 14.81
C SER A 10 4.16 3.97 13.39
N ALA A 11 3.76 3.11 12.45
CA ALA A 11 4.13 3.26 11.05
C ALA A 11 3.67 4.60 10.45
N ARG A 12 2.49 5.14 10.82
CA ARG A 12 2.01 6.44 10.29
C ARG A 12 2.79 7.64 10.81
N GLU A 13 3.38 7.55 12.00
CA GLU A 13 4.16 8.64 12.62
C GLU A 13 5.63 8.63 12.21
N THR A 14 6.14 7.50 11.71
CA THR A 14 7.52 7.42 11.20
C THR A 14 7.67 8.13 9.84
N LEU A 15 8.83 8.76 9.63
CA LEU A 15 9.25 9.36 8.36
C LEU A 15 8.98 8.44 7.14
N GLY A 16 9.21 7.12 7.31
CA GLY A 16 8.96 6.13 6.27
C GLY A 16 7.47 5.94 5.93
N GLY A 17 6.57 6.03 6.91
CA GLY A 17 5.14 5.97 6.66
C GLY A 17 4.57 7.22 6.03
N LEU A 18 5.09 8.40 6.39
CA LEU A 18 4.69 9.66 5.75
C LEU A 18 5.09 9.67 4.26
N LEU A 19 6.32 9.27 3.95
CA LEU A 19 6.80 9.15 2.57
C LEU A 19 6.00 8.12 1.77
N ARG A 20 5.79 6.92 2.33
CA ARG A 20 5.07 5.82 1.65
C ARG A 20 3.58 6.08 1.51
N GLY A 21 2.95 6.62 2.55
CA GLY A 21 1.50 6.71 2.67
C GLY A 21 0.93 8.01 2.14
N GLN A 22 1.53 9.15 2.45
CA GLN A 22 0.98 10.45 2.07
C GLN A 22 1.55 10.93 0.75
N LEU A 23 2.88 11.14 0.66
CA LEU A 23 3.52 11.66 -0.55
C LEU A 23 3.38 10.72 -1.75
N ALA A 24 3.67 9.42 -1.57
CA ALA A 24 3.61 8.50 -2.71
C ALA A 24 2.18 8.39 -3.25
N ASN A 25 1.18 8.18 -2.38
CA ASN A 25 -0.21 8.05 -2.83
C ASN A 25 -0.73 9.35 -3.43
N TYR A 26 -0.34 10.52 -2.92
CA TYR A 26 -0.69 11.79 -3.54
C TYR A 26 -0.15 11.90 -4.97
N GLU A 27 1.13 11.60 -5.18
CA GLU A 27 1.73 11.68 -6.53
C GLU A 27 1.10 10.67 -7.49
N LYS A 28 0.64 9.51 -7.00
CA LYS A 28 -0.11 8.52 -7.81
C LYS A 28 -1.55 8.96 -8.10
N ASN A 29 -2.28 9.40 -7.09
CA ASN A 29 -3.73 9.62 -7.18
C ASN A 29 -4.08 10.98 -7.77
N VAL A 30 -3.27 12.01 -7.49
CA VAL A 30 -3.52 13.39 -7.93
C VAL A 30 -2.68 13.70 -9.17
N ASN A 31 -1.36 13.55 -9.09
CA ASN A 31 -0.47 13.89 -10.21
C ASN A 31 -0.33 12.77 -11.26
N ARG A 32 -0.89 11.58 -11.04
CA ARG A 32 -0.75 10.37 -11.90
C ARG A 32 0.71 10.02 -12.24
N ALA A 33 1.66 10.46 -11.39
CA ALA A 33 3.09 10.35 -11.63
C ALA A 33 3.66 9.09 -10.98
N ILE A 34 3.54 7.95 -11.69
CA ILE A 34 3.93 6.62 -11.21
C ILE A 34 5.43 6.55 -10.84
N HIS A 35 6.30 7.22 -11.62
CA HIS A 35 7.74 7.23 -11.35
C HIS A 35 8.09 7.90 -10.01
N LYS A 36 7.36 8.96 -9.64
CA LYS A 36 7.50 9.64 -8.35
C LYS A 36 6.99 8.76 -7.21
N TYR A 37 5.85 8.10 -7.40
CA TYR A 37 5.32 7.11 -6.44
C TYR A 37 6.36 6.02 -6.15
N ASN A 38 6.97 5.44 -7.19
CA ASN A 38 7.98 4.39 -7.04
C ASN A 38 9.24 4.90 -6.32
N ALA A 39 9.70 6.12 -6.60
CA ALA A 39 10.82 6.74 -5.90
C ALA A 39 10.55 6.90 -4.40
N TYR A 40 9.38 7.44 -4.02
CA TYR A 40 9.01 7.57 -2.59
C TYR A 40 8.85 6.22 -1.90
N ARG A 41 8.33 5.20 -2.60
CA ARG A 41 8.25 3.83 -2.06
C ARG A 41 9.63 3.21 -1.86
N LYS A 42 10.56 3.40 -2.81
CA LYS A 42 11.94 2.90 -2.70
C LYS A 42 12.63 3.58 -1.50
N ALA A 43 12.58 4.90 -1.43
CA ALA A 43 13.12 5.67 -0.29
C ALA A 43 12.56 5.19 1.05
N ALA A 44 11.23 5.07 1.19
CA ALA A 44 10.59 4.60 2.41
C ALA A 44 10.95 3.14 2.78
N SER A 45 11.21 2.29 1.79
CA SER A 45 11.64 0.91 2.01
C SER A 45 13.06 0.87 2.60
N VAL A 46 13.96 1.69 2.08
CA VAL A 46 15.36 1.75 2.52
C VAL A 46 15.47 2.38 3.90
N ILE A 47 14.76 3.48 4.15
CA ILE A 47 14.69 4.12 5.46
C ILE A 47 14.14 3.16 6.53
N SER A 48 13.14 2.35 6.18
CA SER A 48 12.56 1.36 7.11
C SER A 48 13.49 0.20 7.44
N LYS A 49 14.50 -0.07 6.61
CA LYS A 49 15.50 -1.14 6.84
C LYS A 49 16.75 -0.62 7.53
N TYR A 50 16.95 0.69 7.54
CA TYR A 50 18.12 1.31 8.15
C TYR A 50 18.04 1.15 9.68
N PRO A 51 19.10 0.65 10.35
CA PRO A 51 19.05 0.26 11.76
C PRO A 51 18.98 1.46 12.71
N ASN A 52 19.47 2.63 12.28
CA ASN A 52 19.52 3.84 13.10
C ASN A 52 18.46 4.86 12.67
N LYS A 53 18.05 5.75 13.59
CA LYS A 53 17.20 6.88 13.23
C LYS A 53 18.02 7.88 12.42
N ILE A 54 17.53 8.23 11.23
CA ILE A 54 18.12 9.25 10.37
C ILE A 54 18.06 10.61 11.09
N LYS A 55 19.20 11.30 11.18
CA LYS A 55 19.32 12.60 11.85
C LYS A 55 19.38 13.78 10.89
N SER A 56 19.68 13.52 9.61
CA SER A 56 19.71 14.55 8.56
C SER A 56 19.41 13.97 7.19
N GLY A 57 18.95 14.81 6.27
CA GLY A 57 18.73 14.49 4.87
C GLY A 57 20.03 14.16 4.14
N SER A 58 21.15 14.74 4.57
CA SER A 58 22.48 14.39 4.05
C SER A 58 22.87 12.94 4.38
N GLU A 59 22.52 12.45 5.57
CA GLU A 59 22.67 11.03 5.91
C GLU A 59 21.74 10.17 5.04
N ALA A 60 20.49 10.59 4.85
CA ALA A 60 19.54 9.89 4.02
C ALA A 60 19.98 9.79 2.54
N LYS A 61 20.62 10.83 2.00
CA LYS A 61 21.10 10.90 0.61
C LYS A 61 22.17 9.85 0.29
N LYS A 62 22.89 9.34 1.29
CA LYS A 62 23.87 8.25 1.11
C LYS A 62 23.20 6.90 0.82
N LEU A 63 21.90 6.78 1.06
CA LEU A 63 21.13 5.57 0.84
C LEU A 63 20.67 5.48 -0.62
N ASP A 64 20.88 4.32 -1.26
CA ASP A 64 20.40 4.09 -2.63
C ASP A 64 18.87 4.24 -2.72
N GLY A 65 18.41 5.16 -3.57
CA GLY A 65 16.99 5.49 -3.74
C GLY A 65 16.54 6.76 -3.03
N VAL A 66 17.41 7.47 -2.32
CA VAL A 66 17.13 8.81 -1.76
C VAL A 66 17.90 9.89 -2.52
N GLY A 67 17.21 10.64 -3.38
CA GLY A 67 17.80 11.77 -4.10
C GLY A 67 17.76 13.10 -3.32
N THR A 68 18.38 14.14 -3.88
CA THR A 68 18.47 15.49 -3.27
C THR A 68 17.10 16.04 -2.86
N LYS A 69 16.08 15.95 -3.73
CA LYS A 69 14.71 16.43 -3.44
C LYS A 69 13.99 15.66 -2.33
N ILE A 70 14.39 14.41 -2.07
CA ILE A 70 13.82 13.59 -0.99
C ILE A 70 14.56 13.93 0.31
N ALA A 71 15.89 14.07 0.25
CA ALA A 71 16.71 14.51 1.38
C ALA A 71 16.24 15.86 1.95
N GLU A 72 15.99 16.86 1.11
CA GLU A 72 15.45 18.17 1.54
C GLU A 72 14.12 18.05 2.29
N LYS A 73 13.23 17.15 1.86
CA LYS A 73 11.94 16.91 2.53
C LYS A 73 12.12 16.16 3.85
N ILE A 74 13.14 15.32 3.94
CA ILE A 74 13.51 14.65 5.20
C ILE A 74 14.01 15.70 6.18
N ASP A 75 14.87 16.64 5.75
CA ASP A 75 15.33 17.75 6.59
C ASP A 75 14.17 18.67 7.03
N GLU A 76 13.25 19.00 6.11
CA GLU A 76 12.04 19.75 6.43
C GLU A 76 11.18 19.02 7.48
N PHE A 77 11.01 17.70 7.34
CA PHE A 77 10.25 16.90 8.29
C PHE A 77 10.95 16.80 9.66
N LEU A 78 12.27 16.65 9.68
CA LEU A 78 13.04 16.56 10.93
C LEU A 78 13.05 17.88 11.71
N SER A 79 13.03 19.02 11.01
CA SER A 79 13.02 20.35 11.63
C SER A 79 11.62 20.80 12.06
N THR A 80 10.59 20.55 11.25
CA THR A 80 9.24 21.11 11.49
C THR A 80 8.21 20.07 11.94
N GLY A 81 8.53 18.77 11.84
CA GLY A 81 7.58 17.68 12.08
C GLY A 81 6.46 17.57 11.05
N LYS A 82 6.44 18.44 10.02
CA LYS A 82 5.40 18.52 9.00
C LYS A 82 6.04 18.74 7.62
N LEU A 83 5.25 18.62 6.57
CA LEU A 83 5.68 19.01 5.22
C LEU A 83 4.75 20.08 4.69
N ARG A 84 5.29 21.25 4.35
CA ARG A 84 4.52 22.38 3.78
C ARG A 84 3.77 21.99 2.53
N LYS A 85 4.36 21.12 1.69
CA LYS A 85 3.70 20.61 0.49
C LYS A 85 2.42 19.84 0.83
N ILE A 86 2.45 18.99 1.84
CA ILE A 86 1.29 18.18 2.25
C ILE A 86 0.22 19.06 2.90
N GLU A 87 0.62 20.03 3.72
CA GLU A 87 -0.32 20.95 4.37
C GLU A 87 -1.04 21.83 3.33
N LYS A 88 -0.33 22.35 2.31
CA LYS A 88 -0.96 23.06 1.20
C LYS A 88 -1.95 22.18 0.43
N ILE A 89 -1.61 20.92 0.21
CA ILE A 89 -2.52 19.94 -0.42
C ILE A 89 -3.77 19.77 0.44
N ARG A 90 -3.64 19.61 1.76
CA ARG A 90 -4.82 19.48 2.65
C ARG A 90 -5.73 20.71 2.64
N GLN A 91 -5.21 21.89 2.36
CA GLN A 91 -5.99 23.12 2.24
C GLN A 91 -6.64 23.31 0.86
N ASP A 92 -6.22 22.57 -0.17
CA ASP A 92 -6.77 22.70 -1.52
C ASP A 92 -8.02 21.83 -1.70
N ASP A 93 -9.18 22.48 -1.86
CA ASP A 93 -10.51 21.86 -1.93
C ASP A 93 -10.63 20.79 -3.01
N THR A 94 -9.90 20.93 -4.12
CA THR A 94 -9.91 19.97 -5.24
C THR A 94 -9.24 18.67 -4.84
N SER A 95 -8.13 18.75 -4.11
CA SER A 95 -7.38 17.58 -3.67
C SER A 95 -7.97 16.93 -2.41
N SER A 96 -8.62 17.74 -1.57
CA SER A 96 -9.50 17.29 -0.51
C SER A 96 -10.66 16.49 -1.08
N SER A 97 -11.29 16.95 -2.15
CA SER A 97 -12.39 16.24 -2.84
C SER A 97 -11.95 14.92 -3.45
N ILE A 98 -10.75 14.83 -4.05
CA ILE A 98 -10.20 13.56 -4.59
C ILE A 98 -9.85 12.57 -3.46
N ASN A 99 -9.29 13.06 -2.35
CA ASN A 99 -9.02 12.25 -1.15
C ASN A 99 -10.31 11.91 -0.34
N LEU A 100 -11.38 12.69 -0.52
CA LEU A 100 -12.68 12.51 0.11
C LEU A 100 -13.55 11.53 -0.70
N LEU A 101 -13.53 11.60 -2.03
CA LEU A 101 -14.16 10.61 -2.94
C LEU A 101 -13.48 9.23 -2.90
N THR A 102 -12.29 9.14 -2.33
CA THR A 102 -11.65 7.86 -2.00
C THR A 102 -12.09 7.30 -0.63
N ARG A 103 -12.93 8.02 0.14
CA ARG A 103 -13.51 7.49 1.37
C ARG A 103 -14.75 6.65 1.07
N VAL A 104 -14.77 5.47 1.68
CA VAL A 104 -15.84 4.48 1.57
C VAL A 104 -17.21 5.03 1.97
N SER A 105 -17.26 5.95 2.93
CA SER A 105 -18.50 6.58 3.41
C SER A 105 -19.22 7.38 2.33
N ASP A 106 -18.48 8.08 1.46
CA ASP A 106 -19.06 8.96 0.45
C ASP A 106 -19.38 8.19 -0.84
N LEU A 107 -18.65 7.10 -1.11
CA LEU A 107 -19.00 6.12 -2.15
C LEU A 107 -20.34 5.42 -1.86
N ARG A 108 -20.67 5.16 -0.59
CA ARG A 108 -21.97 4.59 -0.19
C ARG A 108 -23.15 5.49 -0.49
N LYS A 109 -22.98 6.81 -0.46
CA LYS A 109 -24.05 7.78 -0.77
C LYS A 109 -24.38 7.86 -2.25
N ASN A 110 -23.48 7.41 -3.13
CA ASN A 110 -23.61 7.48 -4.58
C ASN A 110 -23.49 6.09 -5.23
N GLU A 111 -24.00 5.05 -4.57
CA GLU A 111 -23.84 3.66 -5.01
C GLU A 111 -24.41 3.41 -6.41
N ASN A 112 -25.45 4.15 -6.79
CA ASN A 112 -26.08 4.10 -8.11
C ASN A 112 -25.15 4.52 -9.26
N LYS A 113 -24.11 5.30 -8.99
CA LYS A 113 -23.10 5.73 -9.99
C LYS A 113 -21.92 4.78 -10.10
N LEU A 114 -21.88 3.73 -9.27
CA LEU A 114 -20.77 2.79 -9.22
C LEU A 114 -20.96 1.63 -10.18
N ASN A 115 -19.86 1.21 -10.80
CA ASN A 115 -19.84 0.01 -11.61
C ASN A 115 -19.95 -1.25 -10.73
N HIS A 116 -20.23 -2.40 -11.36
CA HIS A 116 -20.44 -3.66 -10.66
C HIS A 116 -19.29 -4.02 -9.71
N HIS A 117 -18.03 -3.91 -10.16
CA HIS A 117 -16.85 -4.22 -9.35
C HIS A 117 -16.68 -3.27 -8.16
N GLN A 118 -16.92 -1.98 -8.35
CA GLN A 118 -16.87 -0.97 -7.28
C GLN A 118 -17.93 -1.24 -6.21
N ARG A 119 -19.14 -1.67 -6.61
CA ARG A 119 -20.19 -2.08 -5.68
C ARG A 119 -19.78 -3.29 -4.84
N ILE A 120 -19.20 -4.32 -5.46
CA ILE A 120 -18.67 -5.49 -4.73
C ILE A 120 -17.57 -5.06 -3.75
N GLY A 121 -16.61 -4.25 -4.21
CA GLY A 121 -15.56 -3.69 -3.36
C GLY A 121 -16.10 -2.88 -2.17
N LEU A 122 -17.18 -2.12 -2.39
CA LEU A 122 -17.83 -1.30 -1.38
C LEU A 122 -18.61 -2.13 -0.35
N LYS A 123 -19.31 -3.17 -0.83
CA LYS A 123 -20.10 -4.10 -0.03
C LYS A 123 -19.22 -4.86 0.96
N TYR A 124 -18.11 -5.42 0.47
CA TYR A 124 -17.19 -6.25 1.26
C TYR A 124 -15.93 -5.50 1.74
N PHE A 125 -15.97 -4.16 1.73
CA PHE A 125 -14.80 -3.32 2.05
C PHE A 125 -14.13 -3.72 3.37
N LYS A 126 -14.92 -3.90 4.44
CA LYS A 126 -14.41 -4.26 5.77
C LYS A 126 -13.75 -5.65 5.78
N ASP A 127 -14.23 -6.57 4.95
CA ASP A 127 -13.68 -7.92 4.89
C ASP A 127 -12.39 -7.95 4.08
N PHE A 128 -12.30 -7.18 2.99
CA PHE A 128 -11.06 -7.01 2.24
C PHE A 128 -9.96 -6.28 3.01
N GLU A 129 -10.29 -5.47 4.02
CA GLU A 129 -9.28 -4.85 4.88
C GLU A 129 -8.67 -5.81 5.90
N LYS A 130 -9.36 -6.92 6.21
CA LYS A 130 -8.88 -7.92 7.17
C LYS A 130 -7.76 -8.76 6.53
N ARG A 131 -6.76 -9.08 7.35
CA ARG A 131 -5.71 -10.04 6.97
C ARG A 131 -6.29 -11.44 7.07
N ILE A 132 -6.14 -12.25 6.02
CA ILE A 132 -6.51 -13.67 6.04
C ILE A 132 -5.47 -14.44 6.87
N PRO A 133 -5.85 -15.09 7.98
CA PRO A 133 -4.97 -15.96 8.75
C PRO A 133 -4.51 -17.15 7.92
N ARG A 134 -3.32 -17.69 8.25
CA ARG A 134 -2.76 -18.85 7.53
C ARG A 134 -3.63 -20.10 7.65
N LYS A 135 -4.33 -20.28 8.78
CA LYS A 135 -5.23 -21.42 8.99
C LYS A 135 -6.39 -21.40 7.97
N GLU A 136 -7.09 -20.27 7.86
CA GLU A 136 -8.18 -20.08 6.89
C GLU A 136 -7.67 -20.26 5.44
N MET A 137 -6.46 -19.81 5.13
CA MET A 137 -5.86 -20.01 3.81
C MET A 137 -5.65 -21.49 3.46
N LEU A 138 -5.27 -22.33 4.43
CA LEU A 138 -5.11 -23.77 4.21
C LEU A 138 -6.46 -24.45 3.99
N GLU A 139 -7.47 -24.09 4.78
CA GLU A 139 -8.84 -24.58 4.60
C GLU A 139 -9.39 -24.23 3.20
N MET A 140 -9.16 -23.00 2.74
CA MET A 140 -9.50 -22.60 1.37
C MET A 140 -8.75 -23.41 0.31
N GLN A 141 -7.46 -23.69 0.54
CA GLN A 141 -6.64 -24.48 -0.37
C GLN A 141 -7.19 -25.91 -0.49
N ASP A 142 -7.59 -26.52 0.62
CA ASP A 142 -8.16 -27.88 0.63
C ASP A 142 -9.46 -27.95 -0.16
N VAL A 143 -10.34 -26.97 0.00
CA VAL A 143 -11.58 -26.87 -0.77
C VAL A 143 -11.26 -26.79 -2.27
N VAL A 144 -10.39 -25.87 -2.68
CA VAL A 144 -10.03 -25.70 -4.09
C VAL A 144 -9.40 -26.97 -4.67
N LEU A 145 -8.47 -27.59 -3.94
CA LEU A 145 -7.83 -28.84 -4.38
C LEU A 145 -8.84 -29.98 -4.52
N SER A 146 -9.81 -30.07 -3.60
CA SER A 146 -10.85 -31.10 -3.65
C SER A 146 -11.76 -30.92 -4.86
N GLU A 147 -12.13 -29.68 -5.20
CA GLU A 147 -12.98 -29.38 -6.36
C GLU A 147 -12.22 -29.56 -7.68
N VAL A 148 -10.96 -29.14 -7.76
CA VAL A 148 -10.13 -29.32 -8.97
C VAL A 148 -9.95 -30.81 -9.29
N LYS A 149 -9.71 -31.65 -8.28
CA LYS A 149 -9.60 -33.10 -8.46
C LYS A 149 -10.88 -33.76 -8.96
N LYS A 150 -12.06 -33.20 -8.63
CA LYS A 150 -13.35 -33.69 -9.17
C LYS A 150 -13.53 -33.35 -10.64
N VAL A 151 -12.94 -32.25 -11.12
CA VAL A 151 -13.01 -31.84 -12.53
C VAL A 151 -12.09 -32.70 -13.38
N ASP A 152 -10.82 -32.81 -12.98
CA ASP A 152 -9.86 -33.74 -13.61
C ASP A 152 -8.78 -34.14 -12.60
N PRO A 153 -8.60 -35.44 -12.33
CA PRO A 153 -7.52 -35.95 -11.49
C PRO A 153 -6.10 -35.59 -11.98
N ALA A 154 -5.92 -35.27 -13.26
CA ALA A 154 -4.64 -34.88 -13.84
C ALA A 154 -4.23 -33.42 -13.49
N TYR A 155 -5.15 -32.59 -13.00
CA TYR A 155 -4.81 -31.21 -12.64
C TYR A 155 -3.97 -31.10 -11.37
N ILE A 156 -2.91 -30.31 -11.45
CA ILE A 156 -2.07 -29.94 -10.31
C ILE A 156 -2.32 -28.46 -9.99
N ALA A 157 -3.12 -28.19 -8.95
CA ALA A 157 -3.26 -26.83 -8.43
C ALA A 157 -2.19 -26.58 -7.34
N THR A 158 -1.38 -25.54 -7.53
CA THR A 158 -0.34 -25.15 -6.56
C THR A 158 -0.68 -23.81 -5.93
N GLY A 159 -0.70 -23.76 -4.59
CA GLY A 159 -0.86 -22.51 -3.86
C GLY A 159 0.41 -21.66 -3.92
N LEU A 160 0.51 -20.73 -4.89
CA LEU A 160 1.62 -19.78 -4.93
C LEU A 160 1.35 -18.58 -3.99
N SER A 161 2.25 -18.41 -3.03
CA SER A 161 2.56 -17.25 -2.16
C SER A 161 1.53 -16.09 -2.04
N PRO A 162 1.32 -15.52 -0.82
CA PRO A 162 0.42 -14.38 -0.59
C PRO A 162 0.82 -13.03 -1.23
N PHE A 163 1.84 -13.00 -2.11
CA PHE A 163 2.37 -11.80 -2.76
C PHE A 163 2.39 -11.84 -4.31
N LEU A 164 2.12 -12.98 -4.97
CA LEU A 164 2.03 -13.04 -6.43
C LEU A 164 0.77 -13.82 -6.81
N ILE A 165 -0.28 -13.09 -7.21
CA ILE A 165 -1.37 -13.66 -8.01
C ILE A 165 -0.92 -13.56 -9.46
N LEU A 166 -0.31 -14.63 -9.96
CA LEU A 166 -0.29 -14.94 -11.39
C LEU A 166 -0.62 -16.43 -11.48
N CYS A 167 -1.88 -16.76 -11.76
CA CYS A 167 -2.24 -18.13 -12.14
C CYS A 167 -1.61 -18.40 -13.51
N ALA A 168 -0.53 -19.18 -13.53
CA ALA A 168 -0.22 -19.98 -14.70
C ALA A 168 -0.98 -21.30 -14.54
N VAL A 169 -2.07 -21.44 -15.30
CA VAL A 169 -2.61 -22.77 -15.61
C VAL A 169 -1.63 -23.37 -16.59
N PHE A 170 -0.71 -24.20 -16.11
CA PHE A 170 0.14 -25.01 -16.99
C PHE A 170 -0.59 -26.32 -17.22
N ILE A 171 -1.20 -26.45 -18.40
CA ILE A 171 -1.61 -27.73 -18.96
C ILE A 171 -0.34 -28.31 -19.57
N LEU A 172 0.13 -29.43 -19.04
CA LEU A 172 1.01 -30.37 -19.72
C LEU A 172 0.24 -31.69 -19.81
#